data_AF-B7B580-F1
#
_entry.id   AF-B7B580-F1
#
_cell.length_a   1.000
_cell.length_b   1.000
_cell.length_c   1.000
_cell.angle_alpha   90.00
_cell.angle_beta   90.00
_cell.angle_gamma   90.00
#
_symmetry.space_group_name_H-M   'P 1'
#
loop_
_entity.id
_entity.type
_entity.pdbx_description
1 polymer ?
#
loop_
_entity_poly.entity_id
_entity_poly.type
_entity_poly.pdbx_seq_one_letter_code
_entity_poly.pdbx_strand_id
1 'polypeptide(L)'
;MVVWHKNNSLFLRIVLCILIFVLIKNIYMNVEFERKYLAELYAKRKTDDKKHRFQPQIINGYLKCVKALLNASKMEELYQYRSLNYEKLIGGKKELSSLRINDQYKLEFREITNANNQTTVEICSLVDITNHYK
;
A
#
# COMPACT_ATOMS: atom_id res chain seq x y z
N MET A 1 25.41 -8.78 49.41
CA MET A 1 24.53 -9.47 48.45
C MET A 1 23.67 -8.40 47.78
N VAL A 2 23.96 -7.99 46.54
CA VAL A 2 23.17 -6.98 45.82
C VAL A 2 22.35 -7.72 44.77
N VAL A 3 21.06 -7.89 45.04
CA VAL A 3 20.10 -8.48 44.09
C VAL A 3 19.78 -7.41 43.05
N TRP A 4 20.39 -7.54 41.87
CA TRP A 4 20.02 -6.76 40.69
C TRP A 4 18.66 -7.22 40.17
N HIS A 5 17.57 -6.65 40.68
CA HIS A 5 16.28 -6.74 39.99
C HIS A 5 16.33 -5.85 38.75
N LYS A 6 16.86 -6.40 37.65
CA LYS A 6 16.89 -5.75 36.35
C LYS A 6 15.44 -5.47 35.94
N ASN A 7 15.15 -4.22 35.60
CA ASN A 7 13.81 -3.70 35.33
C ASN A 7 13.20 -4.35 34.07
N ASN A 8 12.67 -5.57 34.22
CA ASN A 8 12.25 -6.48 33.16
C ASN A 8 10.94 -6.01 32.47
N SER A 9 10.19 -5.14 33.15
CA SER A 9 8.88 -4.64 32.71
C SER A 9 8.94 -3.82 31.42
N LEU A 10 9.91 -2.89 31.28
CA LEU A 10 10.01 -2.05 30.08
C LEU A 10 10.45 -2.88 28.85
N PHE A 11 11.40 -3.79 29.04
CA PHE A 11 11.85 -4.69 27.98
C PHE A 11 10.71 -5.60 27.50
N LEU A 12 9.95 -6.21 28.42
CA LEU A 12 8.77 -7.01 28.08
C LEU A 12 7.72 -6.20 27.32
N ARG A 13 7.46 -4.94 27.74
CA ARG A 13 6.52 -4.04 27.04
C ARG A 13 6.99 -3.72 25.63
N ILE A 14 8.28 -3.43 25.43
CA ILE A 14 8.85 -3.14 24.11
C ILE A 14 8.74 -4.37 23.20
N VAL A 15 9.14 -5.56 23.70
CA VAL A 15 9.06 -6.81 22.94
C VAL A 15 7.60 -7.13 22.59
N LEU A 16 6.68 -6.96 23.54
CA LEU A 16 5.24 -7.16 23.30
C LEU A 16 4.70 -6.18 22.25
N CYS A 17 5.09 -4.90 22.30
CA CYS A 17 4.71 -3.90 21.29
C CYS A 17 5.25 -4.26 19.90
N ILE A 18 6.49 -4.75 19.79
CA ILE A 18 7.07 -5.18 18.51
C ILE A 18 6.32 -6.41 17.98
N LEU A 19 6.05 -7.39 18.83
CA LEU A 19 5.29 -8.59 18.44
C LEU A 19 3.87 -8.24 18.00
N ILE A 20 3.19 -7.36 18.72
CA ILE A 20 1.86 -6.85 18.33
C ILE A 20 1.96 -6.12 17.00
N PHE A 21 2.94 -5.23 16.80
CA PHE A 21 3.12 -4.53 15.53
C PHE A 21 3.36 -5.49 14.36
N VAL A 22 4.19 -6.52 14.54
CA VAL A 22 4.46 -7.56 13.53
C VAL A 22 3.22 -8.41 13.25
N LEU A 23 2.48 -8.80 14.30
CA LEU A 23 1.23 -9.57 14.18
C LEU A 23 0.16 -8.79 13.42
N ILE A 24 -0.06 -7.52 13.77
CA ILE A 24 -1.07 -6.68 13.10
C ILE A 24 -0.63 -6.41 11.65
N LYS A 25 0.66 -6.25 11.37
CA LYS A 25 1.16 -6.08 9.99
C LYS A 25 0.89 -7.30 9.10
N ASN A 26 0.87 -8.52 9.65
CA ASN A 26 0.47 -9.73 8.93
C ASN A 26 -1.05 -9.85 8.69
N ILE A 27 -1.87 -8.91 9.19
CA ILE A 27 -3.33 -8.85 8.94
C ILE A 27 -3.65 -7.83 7.83
N TYR A 28 -2.74 -6.89 7.55
CA TYR A 28 -2.96 -5.85 6.54
C TYR A 28 -2.49 -6.27 5.14
N MET A 29 -3.07 -5.62 4.13
CA MET A 29 -2.75 -5.83 2.71
C MET A 29 -1.26 -5.62 2.42
N ASN A 30 -0.67 -6.53 1.63
CA ASN A 30 0.70 -6.40 1.16
C ASN A 30 0.73 -5.71 -0.21
N VAL A 31 1.75 -4.88 -0.47
CA VAL A 31 1.90 -4.15 -1.73
C VAL A 31 3.17 -4.57 -2.44
N GLU A 32 3.02 -5.00 -3.70
CA GLU A 32 4.11 -5.33 -4.62
C GLU A 32 4.21 -4.28 -5.73
N PHE A 33 5.39 -4.12 -6.32
CA PHE A 33 5.64 -3.12 -7.37
C PHE A 33 6.09 -3.81 -8.65
N GLU A 34 5.27 -3.76 -9.71
CA GLU A 34 5.64 -4.36 -11.01
C GLU A 34 6.71 -3.56 -11.74
N ARG A 35 6.85 -2.28 -11.40
CA ARG A 35 7.79 -1.36 -12.04
C ARG A 35 8.69 -0.70 -11.02
N LYS A 36 9.99 -0.65 -11.33
CA LYS A 36 11.03 -0.03 -10.50
C LYS A 36 10.68 1.41 -10.09
N TYR A 37 10.14 2.19 -11.01
CA TYR A 37 9.83 3.61 -10.74
C TYR A 37 8.76 3.78 -9.64
N LEU A 38 7.80 2.85 -9.51
CA LEU A 38 6.76 2.89 -8.48
C LEU A 38 7.38 2.69 -7.09
N ALA A 39 8.31 1.74 -6.98
CA ALA A 39 9.08 1.51 -5.76
C ALA A 39 9.99 2.70 -5.42
N GLU A 40 10.61 3.34 -6.42
CA GLU A 40 11.42 4.54 -6.22
C GLU A 40 10.59 5.75 -5.76
N LEU A 41 9.42 5.97 -6.36
CA LEU A 41 8.49 7.00 -5.90
C LEU A 41 8.02 6.74 -4.47
N TYR A 42 7.76 5.49 -4.12
CA TYR A 42 7.36 5.13 -2.76
C TYR A 42 8.48 5.39 -1.74
N ALA A 43 9.69 4.92 -2.01
CA ALA A 43 10.81 5.00 -1.08
C ALA A 43 11.49 6.38 -1.04
N LYS A 44 11.67 7.01 -2.20
CA LYS A 44 12.50 8.21 -2.39
C LYS A 44 11.71 9.46 -2.78
N ARG A 45 10.44 9.31 -3.17
CA ARG A 45 9.60 10.40 -3.73
C ARG A 45 10.17 11.03 -5.01
N LYS A 46 11.03 10.29 -5.72
CA LYS A 46 11.64 10.74 -6.98
C LYS A 46 12.07 9.54 -7.81
N THR A 47 12.20 9.77 -9.11
CA THR A 47 12.79 8.83 -10.07
C THR A 47 13.92 9.54 -10.81
N ASP A 48 14.92 8.79 -11.25
CA ASP A 48 16.01 9.34 -12.06
C ASP A 48 15.62 9.38 -13.56
N ASP A 49 14.70 8.51 -13.95
CA ASP A 49 14.12 8.44 -15.29
C ASP A 49 13.37 9.74 -15.64
N LYS A 50 13.37 10.14 -16.92
CA LYS A 50 12.71 11.39 -17.36
C LYS A 50 11.19 11.25 -17.47
N LYS A 51 10.68 10.06 -17.80
CA LYS A 51 9.26 9.84 -18.11
C LYS A 51 8.38 9.92 -16.85
N HIS A 52 8.89 9.51 -15.70
CA HIS A 52 8.14 9.43 -14.44
C HIS A 52 8.55 10.52 -13.44
N ARG A 53 9.13 11.63 -13.91
CA ARG A 53 9.33 12.85 -13.10
C ARG A 53 8.01 13.59 -12.91
N PHE A 54 7.16 13.02 -12.07
CA PHE A 54 5.86 13.60 -11.76
C PHE A 54 5.98 14.84 -10.88
N GLN A 55 4.98 15.71 -10.97
CA GLN A 55 4.86 16.86 -10.07
C GLN A 55 4.57 16.39 -8.63
N PRO A 56 5.00 17.14 -7.59
CA PRO A 56 4.82 16.74 -6.19
C PRO A 56 3.40 16.35 -5.82
N GLN A 57 2.39 17.01 -6.38
CA GLN A 57 0.97 16.69 -6.16
C GLN A 57 0.58 15.28 -6.62
N ILE A 58 1.12 14.80 -7.75
CA ILE A 58 0.89 13.45 -8.26
C ILE A 58 1.57 12.43 -7.36
N ILE A 59 2.81 12.72 -6.95
CA ILE A 59 3.58 11.86 -6.04
C ILE A 59 2.85 11.73 -4.69
N ASN A 60 2.36 12.83 -4.14
CA ASN A 60 1.60 12.81 -2.89
C ASN A 60 0.27 12.05 -3.01
N GLY A 61 -0.45 12.21 -4.12
CA GLY A 61 -1.67 11.44 -4.38
C GLY A 61 -1.39 9.94 -4.55
N TYR A 62 -0.30 9.57 -5.24
CA TYR A 62 0.17 8.19 -5.34
C TYR A 62 0.47 7.61 -3.95
N LEU A 63 1.27 8.30 -3.11
CA LEU A 63 1.58 7.86 -1.76
C LEU A 63 0.33 7.72 -0.89
N LYS A 64 -0.66 8.60 -1.07
CA LYS A 64 -1.96 8.51 -0.41
C LYS A 64 -2.69 7.22 -0.81
N CYS A 65 -2.67 6.85 -2.09
CA CYS A 65 -3.25 5.60 -2.56
C CYS A 65 -2.53 4.39 -1.94
N VAL A 66 -1.20 4.35 -2.00
CA VAL A 66 -0.41 3.24 -1.43
C VAL A 66 -0.65 3.10 0.07
N LYS A 67 -0.74 4.23 0.80
CA LYS A 67 -1.07 4.21 2.23
C LYS A 67 -2.47 3.67 2.50
N ALA A 68 -3.45 3.99 1.66
CA ALA A 68 -4.80 3.46 1.79
C ALA A 68 -4.83 1.94 1.57
N LEU A 69 -4.12 1.45 0.56
CA LEU A 69 -3.94 0.02 0.33
C LEU A 69 -3.33 -0.67 1.55
N LEU A 70 -2.18 -0.20 2.03
CA LEU A 70 -1.47 -0.79 3.19
C LEU A 70 -2.28 -0.75 4.51
N ASN A 71 -3.26 0.13 4.62
CA ASN A 71 -4.12 0.24 5.80
C ASN A 71 -5.41 -0.57 5.67
N ALA A 72 -5.76 -1.01 4.47
CA ALA A 72 -6.94 -1.80 4.24
C ALA A 72 -6.69 -3.26 4.64
N SER A 73 -7.69 -3.88 5.28
CA SER A 73 -7.70 -5.33 5.50
C SER A 73 -8.26 -6.10 4.30
N LYS A 74 -9.10 -5.42 3.49
CA LYS A 74 -9.74 -5.94 2.27
C LYS A 74 -10.10 -4.82 1.30
N MET A 75 -10.24 -5.12 0.01
CA MET A 75 -10.53 -4.11 -1.01
C MET A 75 -11.79 -3.27 -0.73
N GLU A 76 -12.84 -3.85 -0.13
CA GLU A 76 -14.09 -3.13 0.10
C GLU A 76 -13.95 -1.95 1.08
N GLU A 77 -12.93 -1.95 1.93
CA GLU A 77 -12.63 -0.81 2.80
C GLU A 77 -12.22 0.42 2.01
N LEU A 78 -11.70 0.25 0.79
CA LEU A 78 -11.30 1.37 -0.07
C LEU A 78 -12.49 2.24 -0.49
N TYR A 79 -13.72 1.69 -0.52
CA TYR A 79 -14.94 2.47 -0.80
C TYR A 79 -15.23 3.54 0.27
N GLN A 80 -14.70 3.38 1.49
CA GLN A 80 -14.83 4.40 2.55
C GLN A 80 -14.05 5.67 2.21
N TYR A 81 -12.96 5.53 1.45
CA TYR A 81 -12.15 6.65 0.98
C TYR A 81 -12.73 7.23 -0.32
N ARG A 82 -13.88 7.91 -0.24
CA ARG A 82 -14.59 8.48 -1.43
C ARG A 82 -13.68 9.25 -2.39
N SER A 83 -12.70 10.00 -1.88
CA SER A 83 -11.75 10.77 -2.70
C SER A 83 -10.86 9.91 -3.59
N LEU A 84 -10.63 8.65 -3.23
CA LEU A 84 -9.81 7.71 -3.99
C LEU A 84 -10.59 7.06 -5.13
N ASN A 85 -11.93 7.15 -5.13
CA ASN A 85 -12.77 6.62 -6.21
C ASN A 85 -12.32 5.23 -6.69
N TYR A 86 -12.34 4.28 -5.78
CA TYR A 86 -11.94 2.90 -6.07
C TYR A 86 -12.89 2.28 -7.10
N GLU A 87 -12.31 1.74 -8.17
CA GLU A 87 -13.04 1.16 -9.31
C GLU A 87 -12.35 -0.12 -9.78
N LYS A 88 -13.12 -1.20 -9.94
CA LYS A 88 -12.68 -2.36 -10.73
C LYS A 88 -12.80 -2.01 -12.22
N LEU A 89 -11.70 -2.11 -12.97
CA LEU A 89 -11.70 -1.75 -14.38
C LEU A 89 -12.46 -2.80 -15.20
N ILE A 90 -13.16 -2.33 -16.24
CA ILE A 90 -13.93 -3.18 -17.15
C ILE A 90 -13.30 -3.16 -18.56
N GLY A 91 -13.74 -4.08 -19.44
CA GLY A 91 -13.24 -4.18 -20.81
C GLY A 91 -11.87 -4.87 -20.92
N GLY A 92 -10.96 -4.33 -21.74
CA GLY A 92 -9.63 -4.93 -21.99
C GLY A 92 -8.68 -4.92 -20.79
N LYS A 93 -9.09 -4.31 -19.67
CA LYS A 93 -8.34 -4.23 -18.40
C LYS A 93 -9.08 -4.90 -17.23
N LYS A 94 -9.92 -5.89 -17.50
CA LYS A 94 -10.76 -6.57 -16.48
C LYS A 94 -10.02 -7.16 -15.28
N GLU A 95 -8.71 -7.37 -15.41
CA GLU A 95 -7.87 -7.89 -14.33
C GLU A 95 -7.25 -6.79 -13.45
N LEU A 96 -7.59 -5.53 -13.70
CA LEU A 96 -7.04 -4.38 -12.99
C LEU A 96 -8.12 -3.63 -12.22
N SER A 97 -7.68 -3.00 -11.15
CA SER A 97 -8.43 -2.03 -10.36
C SER A 97 -7.70 -0.71 -10.36
N SER A 98 -8.39 0.37 -9.97
CA SER A 98 -7.81 1.70 -9.96
C SER A 98 -8.18 2.53 -8.73
N LEU A 99 -7.26 3.39 -8.32
CA LEU A 99 -7.46 4.47 -7.34
C LEU A 99 -7.11 5.81 -7.98
N ARG A 100 -7.93 6.83 -7.74
CA ARG A 100 -7.71 8.21 -8.16
C ARG A 100 -6.57 8.84 -7.38
N ILE A 101 -5.56 9.30 -8.11
CA ILE A 101 -4.47 10.15 -7.60
C ILE A 101 -4.93 11.61 -7.59
N ASN A 102 -5.49 12.06 -8.72
CA ASN A 102 -6.12 13.38 -8.86
C ASN A 102 -7.10 13.36 -10.05
N ASP A 103 -7.49 14.54 -10.55
CA ASP A 103 -8.44 14.71 -11.65
C ASP A 103 -7.94 14.21 -13.00
N GLN A 104 -6.66 13.83 -13.11
CA GLN A 104 -6.01 13.43 -14.37
C GLN A 104 -5.33 12.06 -14.29
N TYR A 105 -4.94 11.62 -13.09
CA TYR A 105 -4.12 10.43 -12.88
C TYR A 105 -4.82 9.41 -11.99
N LYS A 106 -4.63 8.14 -12.33
CA LYS A 106 -5.03 6.98 -11.54
C LYS A 106 -3.84 6.06 -11.30
N LEU A 107 -3.84 5.40 -10.14
CA LEU A 107 -2.99 4.25 -9.86
C LEU A 107 -3.74 3.01 -10.30
N GLU A 108 -3.18 2.24 -11.23
CA GLU A 108 -3.68 0.92 -11.64
C GLU A 108 -2.93 -0.19 -10.89
N PHE A 109 -3.66 -1.20 -10.42
CA PHE A 109 -3.11 -2.32 -9.66
C PHE A 109 -3.92 -3.60 -9.86
N ARG A 110 -3.30 -4.76 -9.62
CA ARG A 110 -3.97 -6.08 -9.59
C ARG A 110 -4.32 -6.45 -8.16
N GLU A 111 -5.50 -7.05 -8.01
CA GLU A 111 -5.94 -7.67 -6.77
C GLU A 111 -5.56 -9.15 -6.82
N ILE A 112 -4.73 -9.61 -5.88
CA ILE A 112 -4.31 -11.00 -5.79
C ILE A 112 -4.87 -11.56 -4.48
N THR A 113 -5.86 -12.44 -4.60
CA THR A 113 -6.47 -13.14 -3.46
C THR A 113 -5.71 -14.43 -3.20
N ASN A 114 -5.31 -14.68 -1.95
CA ASN A 114 -4.72 -15.96 -1.56
C ASN A 114 -5.79 -17.07 -1.61
N ALA A 115 -5.66 -17.99 -2.56
CA ALA A 115 -6.63 -19.07 -2.83
C ALA A 115 -6.81 -20.08 -1.67
N ASN A 116 -5.97 -20.02 -0.62
CA ASN A 116 -5.91 -21.04 0.42
C ASN A 116 -6.58 -20.67 1.76
N ASN A 117 -7.34 -19.56 1.82
CA ASN A 117 -8.27 -19.25 2.91
C ASN A 117 -7.74 -19.28 4.37
N GLN A 118 -6.42 -19.31 4.61
CA GLN A 118 -5.87 -19.53 5.95
C GLN A 118 -5.27 -18.30 6.63
N THR A 119 -5.09 -17.18 5.93
CA THR A 119 -4.87 -15.87 6.57
C THR A 119 -5.07 -14.78 5.52
N THR A 120 -6.02 -13.90 5.78
CA THR A 120 -6.60 -12.84 4.92
C THR A 120 -5.62 -11.72 4.56
N VAL A 121 -4.48 -12.03 3.94
CA VAL A 121 -3.62 -11.00 3.33
C VAL A 121 -3.93 -10.96 1.84
N GLU A 122 -4.69 -9.94 1.43
CA GLU A 122 -4.82 -9.56 0.03
C GLU A 122 -3.51 -8.91 -0.43
N ILE A 123 -3.02 -9.28 -1.61
CA ILE A 123 -1.83 -8.66 -2.20
C ILE A 123 -2.30 -7.71 -3.31
N CYS A 124 -1.75 -6.50 -3.29
CA CYS A 124 -1.92 -5.50 -4.33
C CYS A 124 -0.64 -5.38 -5.14
N SER A 125 -0.68 -5.78 -6.41
CA SER A 125 0.45 -5.57 -7.32
C SER A 125 0.24 -4.25 -8.06
N LEU A 126 1.06 -3.23 -7.75
CA LEU A 126 0.97 -1.92 -8.39
C LEU A 126 1.56 -1.97 -9.80
N VAL A 127 0.76 -1.60 -10.79
CA VAL A 127 1.06 -1.81 -12.21
C VAL A 127 1.57 -0.52 -12.86
N ASP A 128 0.83 0.58 -12.71
CA ASP A 128 1.19 1.85 -13.37
C ASP A 128 0.48 3.07 -12.76
N ILE A 129 1.03 4.25 -13.00
CA ILE A 129 0.36 5.54 -12.82
C ILE A 129 -0.07 6.01 -14.21
N THR A 130 -1.36 5.88 -14.52
CA THR A 130 -1.90 6.23 -15.84
C THR A 130 -2.57 7.59 -15.81
N ASN A 131 -2.51 8.30 -16.94
CA ASN A 131 -3.28 9.52 -17.15
C ASN A 131 -4.51 9.14 -17.98
N HIS A 132 -5.72 9.39 -17.50
CA HIS A 132 -6.94 8.94 -18.20
C HIS A 132 -7.37 9.85 -19.37
N TYR A 133 -6.59 10.87 -19.70
CA TYR A 133 -6.78 11.72 -20.87
C TYR A 133 -5.74 11.45 -21.98
N LYS A 134 -4.86 10.46 -21.83
CA LYS A 134 -3.81 10.13 -22.79
C LYS A 134 -3.83 8.66 -23.21
#